data_AF-A0A1Z5JPN7-F1
#
_entry.id   AF-A0A1Z5JPN7-F1
#
_cell.length_a   1.000
_cell.length_b   1.000
_cell.length_c   1.000
_cell.angle_alpha   90.00
_cell.angle_beta   90.00
_cell.angle_gamma   90.00
#
_symmetry.space_group_name_H-M   'P 1'
#
loop_
_entity.id
_entity.type
_entity.pdbx_description
1 polymer ?
#
loop_
_entity_poly.entity_id
_entity_poly.type
_entity_poly.pdbx_seq_one_letter_code
_entity_poly.pdbx_strand_id
1 'polypeptide(L)'
;MLANLLGKELLKTDANIRNIKANGMVSSRHATTPISIQLMRSVSGLCCEECNLPESEEERMHRYDLDALRRQNSSTSPLVLAPMSAPNNVKRVEQIITDYIAACRFYGCGDRINAGVLTTIRFSLPSLRLSGGFHDADMLALSEIMFRHANSALSFIHRLDFSLSSKEGQLHGRAGFRSHGALALAKILQCSEYIKEVNVKRNRIGSFGASALFLACSSNPTLETLGLEACRIGERGALAFAEIMSSNSESGLRQVDLSGNYIGFKGAFAIEECLQIRRQKGLPEIHVDVESNLVFAEVMNGVTHGVGMILALVASVLLSKQVENKSHRHVISCGVYSASLMVLYLSSTLFHSLFALRSIRWVLRSLDKSAIYILIAGTYTPFLQIVLAKDPLFSTYLLAFLWICCVLGIWVEAFQTEWKYRGHFSLLMYLSMGWSALTFLPTVITRLPPRPLIYLVLGGVSYTTGVPFFVRNNNLDHAIWHVFVLAGSIFHWWVIYRYVAPAELGYATG
;
A
#
# COMPACT_ATOMS: atom_id res chain seq x y z
N MET A 1 -23.41 -10.65 -11.86
CA MET A 1 -22.53 -11.85 -12.01
C MET A 1 -21.85 -12.25 -10.69
N LEU A 2 -21.32 -11.33 -9.87
CA LEU A 2 -20.77 -11.65 -8.53
C LEU A 2 -21.83 -12.06 -7.48
N ALA A 3 -23.05 -11.54 -7.55
CA ALA A 3 -24.18 -12.00 -6.72
C ALA A 3 -24.55 -13.47 -7.00
N ASN A 4 -24.40 -13.94 -8.25
CA ASN A 4 -24.54 -15.35 -8.62
C ASN A 4 -23.39 -16.22 -8.08
N LEU A 5 -22.21 -15.66 -7.82
CA LEU A 5 -21.10 -16.37 -7.17
C LEU A 5 -21.30 -16.45 -5.65
N LEU A 6 -21.83 -15.40 -5.02
CA LEU A 6 -22.21 -15.35 -3.60
C LEU A 6 -23.40 -16.28 -3.29
N GLY A 7 -24.43 -16.29 -4.14
CA GLY A 7 -25.52 -17.26 -4.06
C GLY A 7 -25.03 -18.69 -4.25
N LYS A 8 -24.11 -18.94 -5.19
CA LYS A 8 -23.53 -20.28 -5.40
C LYS A 8 -22.67 -20.78 -4.22
N GLU A 9 -21.94 -19.91 -3.53
CA GLU A 9 -21.15 -20.28 -2.34
C GLU A 9 -22.01 -20.48 -1.08
N LEU A 10 -23.04 -19.65 -0.86
CA LEU A 10 -24.04 -19.88 0.19
C LEU A 10 -24.86 -21.16 -0.08
N LEU A 11 -25.21 -21.43 -1.33
CA LEU A 11 -25.82 -22.69 -1.75
C LEU A 11 -24.86 -23.88 -1.62
N LYS A 12 -23.53 -23.71 -1.80
CA LYS A 12 -22.53 -24.76 -1.47
C LYS A 12 -22.47 -25.01 0.03
N THR A 13 -22.58 -23.97 0.85
CA THR A 13 -22.61 -24.08 2.31
C THR A 13 -23.89 -24.78 2.77
N ASP A 14 -25.03 -24.45 2.15
CA ASP A 14 -26.33 -25.10 2.40
C ASP A 14 -26.40 -26.52 1.80
N ALA A 15 -25.71 -26.79 0.68
CA ALA A 15 -25.53 -28.12 0.11
C ALA A 15 -24.61 -28.99 0.98
N ASN A 16 -23.59 -28.41 1.61
CA ASN A 16 -22.78 -29.08 2.63
C ASN A 16 -23.63 -29.38 3.88
N ILE A 17 -24.51 -28.47 4.31
CA ILE A 17 -25.47 -28.70 5.40
C ILE A 17 -26.45 -29.85 5.05
N ARG A 18 -26.93 -29.91 3.81
CA ARG A 18 -27.80 -31.00 3.34
C ARG A 18 -27.06 -32.32 3.18
N ASN A 19 -25.82 -32.33 2.70
CA ASN A 19 -24.97 -33.53 2.60
C ASN A 19 -24.59 -34.08 3.97
N ILE A 20 -24.34 -33.21 4.96
CA ILE A 20 -24.08 -33.63 6.35
C ILE A 20 -25.34 -34.22 7.00
N LYS A 21 -26.53 -33.68 6.70
CA LYS A 21 -27.81 -34.27 7.11
C LYS A 21 -28.13 -35.58 6.38
N ALA A 22 -27.77 -35.70 5.09
CA ALA A 22 -28.02 -36.87 4.27
C ALA A 22 -27.07 -38.04 4.60
N ASN A 23 -25.83 -37.76 5.01
CA ASN A 23 -24.85 -38.77 5.43
C ASN A 23 -25.05 -39.28 6.87
N GLY A 24 -26.19 -38.97 7.51
CA GLY A 24 -26.60 -39.60 8.77
C GLY A 24 -25.71 -39.32 9.99
N MET A 25 -24.84 -38.31 9.96
CA MET A 25 -23.88 -38.05 11.04
C MET A 25 -24.43 -37.31 12.27
N VAL A 26 -25.72 -36.95 12.31
CA VAL A 26 -26.36 -36.37 13.52
C VAL A 26 -27.78 -36.90 13.70
N SER A 27 -28.01 -37.64 14.80
CA SER A 27 -29.32 -38.09 15.26
C SER A 27 -30.24 -36.91 15.60
N SER A 28 -31.48 -37.01 15.15
CA SER A 28 -32.43 -35.93 14.87
C SER A 28 -33.15 -35.30 16.06
N ARG A 29 -32.58 -35.25 17.29
CA ARG A 29 -33.36 -34.77 18.44
C ARG A 29 -32.96 -33.48 19.15
N HIS A 30 -31.75 -32.91 19.04
CA HIS A 30 -31.39 -31.67 19.78
C HIS A 30 -30.61 -30.60 18.98
N ALA A 31 -30.78 -30.53 17.65
CA ALA A 31 -30.03 -29.55 16.85
C ALA A 31 -30.64 -28.13 16.91
N THR A 32 -30.44 -27.40 18.02
CA THR A 32 -30.59 -25.94 18.02
C THR A 32 -29.52 -25.31 17.13
N THR A 33 -29.90 -24.36 16.29
CA THR A 33 -28.96 -23.68 15.39
C THR A 33 -27.91 -22.94 16.24
N PRO A 34 -26.58 -23.05 16.00
CA PRO A 34 -25.56 -22.37 16.80
C PRO A 34 -25.75 -20.85 16.86
N ILE A 35 -25.34 -20.22 17.97
CA ILE A 35 -25.56 -18.78 18.24
C ILE A 35 -24.94 -17.93 17.12
N SER A 36 -23.72 -18.29 16.72
CA SER A 36 -23.01 -17.64 15.62
C SER A 36 -23.72 -17.77 14.26
N ILE A 37 -24.43 -18.88 13.99
CA ILE A 37 -25.28 -19.01 12.78
C ILE A 37 -26.60 -18.24 12.93
N GLN A 38 -27.22 -18.21 14.11
CA GLN A 38 -28.44 -17.41 14.33
C GLN A 38 -28.16 -15.92 14.14
N LEU A 39 -27.04 -15.45 14.66
CA LEU A 39 -26.53 -14.09 14.45
C LEU A 39 -26.25 -13.84 12.97
N MET A 40 -25.57 -14.75 12.26
CA MET A 40 -25.32 -14.58 10.81
C MET A 40 -26.58 -14.71 9.94
N ARG A 41 -27.59 -15.50 10.34
CA ARG A 41 -28.85 -15.66 9.59
C ARG A 41 -29.76 -14.46 9.70
N SER A 42 -29.77 -13.79 10.86
CA SER A 42 -30.43 -12.49 11.01
C SER A 42 -29.86 -11.44 10.05
N VAL A 43 -28.61 -11.62 9.61
CA VAL A 43 -27.91 -10.76 8.64
C VAL A 43 -28.12 -11.22 7.19
N SER A 44 -28.21 -12.53 6.91
CA SER A 44 -28.35 -13.06 5.53
C SER A 44 -29.76 -12.96 4.94
N GLY A 45 -30.82 -12.94 5.76
CA GLY A 45 -32.20 -12.79 5.30
C GLY A 45 -32.51 -11.43 4.66
N LEU A 46 -31.67 -10.42 4.89
CA LEU A 46 -31.85 -9.04 4.45
C LEU A 46 -31.10 -8.70 3.13
N CYS A 47 -30.18 -9.56 2.66
CA CYS A 47 -29.51 -9.38 1.36
C CYS A 47 -30.41 -9.72 0.15
N CYS A 48 -31.50 -10.47 0.36
CA CYS A 48 -32.38 -10.89 -0.73
C CYS A 48 -33.34 -9.79 -1.21
N GLU A 49 -33.68 -8.80 -0.37
CA GLU A 49 -34.67 -7.76 -0.72
C GLU A 49 -34.10 -6.63 -1.59
N GLU A 50 -32.78 -6.41 -1.60
CA GLU A 50 -32.15 -5.39 -2.47
C GLU A 50 -31.99 -5.83 -3.94
N CYS A 51 -32.28 -7.09 -4.26
CA CYS A 51 -32.02 -7.65 -5.60
C CYS A 51 -33.17 -7.45 -6.60
N ASN A 52 -34.30 -6.83 -6.22
CA ASN A 52 -35.54 -6.80 -7.00
C ASN A 52 -36.09 -5.41 -7.37
N LEU A 53 -35.27 -4.34 -7.43
CA LEU A 53 -35.74 -3.01 -7.86
C LEU A 53 -35.03 -2.51 -9.13
N PRO A 54 -35.75 -1.91 -10.10
CA PRO A 54 -35.17 -1.44 -11.37
C PRO A 54 -34.53 -0.04 -11.28
N GLU A 55 -33.44 0.13 -12.04
CA GLU A 55 -32.80 1.34 -12.61
C GLU A 55 -32.16 2.47 -11.75
N SER A 56 -30.82 2.59 -11.88
CA SER A 56 -30.00 3.74 -12.38
C SER A 56 -28.64 3.83 -11.64
N GLU A 57 -27.54 3.70 -12.39
CA GLU A 57 -26.19 3.40 -11.85
C GLU A 57 -25.38 4.61 -11.34
N GLU A 58 -25.83 5.86 -11.50
CA GLU A 58 -25.03 7.04 -11.12
C GLU A 58 -25.29 7.56 -9.70
N GLU A 59 -26.51 7.44 -9.14
CA GLU A 59 -26.81 7.94 -7.78
C GLU A 59 -26.40 6.98 -6.65
N ARG A 60 -26.18 5.70 -6.96
CA ARG A 60 -25.82 4.67 -5.95
C ARG A 60 -24.32 4.63 -5.63
N MET A 61 -23.48 5.27 -6.44
CA MET A 61 -22.02 5.25 -6.27
C MET A 61 -21.53 6.11 -5.08
N HIS A 62 -22.40 6.94 -4.49
CA HIS A 62 -22.06 7.91 -3.45
C HIS A 62 -22.56 7.62 -2.02
N ARG A 63 -23.36 6.58 -1.80
CA ARG A 63 -23.75 6.17 -0.44
C ARG A 63 -23.28 4.75 -0.16
N TYR A 64 -22.22 4.64 0.64
CA TYR A 64 -22.00 3.43 1.43
C TYR A 64 -23.22 3.33 2.35
N ASP A 65 -24.05 2.29 2.23
CA ASP A 65 -25.27 2.15 3.03
C ASP A 65 -24.91 1.74 4.47
N LEU A 66 -24.31 2.70 5.20
CA LEU A 66 -24.08 2.60 6.63
C LEU A 66 -25.38 2.49 7.39
N ASP A 67 -26.49 2.94 6.80
CA ASP A 67 -27.82 2.75 7.38
C ASP A 67 -28.25 1.29 7.27
N ALA A 68 -27.86 0.52 6.25
CA ALA A 68 -28.03 -0.93 6.22
C ALA A 68 -27.15 -1.61 7.27
N LEU A 69 -25.88 -1.21 7.42
CA LEU A 69 -25.02 -1.72 8.50
C LEU A 69 -25.52 -1.34 9.91
N ARG A 70 -26.03 -0.12 10.10
CA ARG A 70 -26.64 0.37 11.36
C ARG A 70 -27.95 -0.37 11.65
N ARG A 71 -28.81 -0.59 10.65
CA ARG A 71 -30.01 -1.44 10.74
C ARG A 71 -29.66 -2.89 11.09
N GLN A 72 -28.57 -3.42 10.52
CA GLN A 72 -27.98 -4.72 10.88
C GLN A 72 -27.39 -4.75 12.30
N ASN A 73 -27.04 -3.60 12.87
CA ASN A 73 -26.52 -3.46 14.23
C ASN A 73 -27.61 -3.19 15.28
N SER A 74 -28.70 -2.52 14.92
CA SER A 74 -29.80 -2.15 15.83
C SER A 74 -30.85 -3.25 16.02
N SER A 75 -30.90 -4.26 15.14
CA SER A 75 -31.90 -5.34 15.18
C SER A 75 -31.57 -6.49 16.15
N THR A 76 -30.40 -6.47 16.78
CA THR A 76 -29.97 -7.48 17.75
C THR A 76 -29.95 -6.90 19.15
N SER A 77 -31.04 -7.07 19.91
CA SER A 77 -31.02 -6.87 21.37
C SER A 77 -29.88 -7.69 21.98
N PRO A 78 -29.13 -7.16 22.98
CA PRO A 78 -28.12 -7.94 23.67
C PRO A 78 -28.79 -9.18 24.27
N LEU A 79 -28.38 -10.37 23.83
CA LEU A 79 -28.79 -11.63 24.44
C LEU A 79 -28.19 -11.65 25.85
N VAL A 80 -29.00 -11.25 26.84
CA VAL A 80 -28.69 -11.43 28.26
C VAL A 80 -28.72 -12.93 28.55
N LEU A 81 -27.57 -13.58 28.45
CA LEU A 81 -27.40 -14.97 28.86
C LEU A 81 -27.23 -15.00 30.39
N ALA A 82 -28.15 -15.68 31.07
CA ALA A 82 -28.09 -15.84 32.53
C ALA A 82 -26.80 -16.57 32.95
N PRO A 83 -26.13 -16.14 34.03
CA PRO A 83 -24.96 -16.84 34.54
C PRO A 83 -25.37 -18.22 35.07
N MET A 84 -24.87 -19.30 34.46
CA MET A 84 -25.05 -20.65 35.01
C MET A 84 -24.16 -20.84 36.24
N SER A 85 -24.74 -21.36 37.32
CA SER A 85 -24.10 -21.65 38.61
C SER A 85 -22.97 -22.70 38.50
N ALA A 86 -21.91 -22.53 39.29
CA ALA A 86 -20.58 -23.10 39.06
C ALA A 86 -20.33 -24.52 39.64
N PRO A 87 -19.68 -25.41 38.87
CA PRO A 87 -18.83 -26.49 39.37
C PRO A 87 -17.31 -26.18 39.22
N ASN A 88 -16.46 -26.86 40.00
CA ASN A 88 -15.00 -26.69 40.14
C ASN A 88 -14.20 -26.24 38.89
N ASN A 89 -13.22 -25.35 39.12
CA ASN A 89 -12.44 -24.62 38.11
C ASN A 89 -11.80 -25.50 36.99
N VAL A 90 -11.27 -26.68 37.33
CA VAL A 90 -10.67 -27.61 36.36
C VAL A 90 -11.71 -28.22 35.42
N LYS A 91 -12.90 -28.57 35.93
CA LYS A 91 -14.00 -29.10 35.10
C LYS A 91 -14.52 -28.05 34.13
N ARG A 92 -14.44 -26.77 34.51
CA ARG A 92 -14.87 -25.62 33.67
C ARG A 92 -13.94 -25.39 32.48
N VAL A 93 -12.62 -25.44 32.69
CA VAL A 93 -11.63 -25.29 31.61
C VAL A 93 -11.76 -26.40 30.58
N GLU A 94 -11.84 -27.66 31.02
CA GLU A 94 -11.98 -28.82 30.12
C GLU A 94 -13.33 -28.81 29.38
N GLN A 95 -14.39 -28.28 30.00
CA GLN A 95 -15.69 -28.07 29.32
C GLN A 95 -15.58 -27.02 28.21
N ILE A 96 -14.94 -25.87 28.45
CA ILE A 96 -14.75 -24.83 27.43
C ILE A 96 -13.88 -25.35 26.28
N ILE A 97 -12.84 -26.14 26.58
CA ILE A 97 -12.00 -26.79 25.56
C ILE A 97 -12.85 -27.77 24.73
N THR A 98 -13.68 -28.58 25.38
CA THR A 98 -14.58 -29.53 24.70
C THR A 98 -15.56 -28.82 23.79
N ASP A 99 -16.15 -27.72 24.26
CA ASP A 99 -17.07 -26.88 23.49
C ASP A 99 -16.37 -26.22 22.30
N TYR A 100 -15.13 -25.75 22.47
CA TYR A 100 -14.33 -25.23 21.36
C TYR A 100 -14.05 -26.29 20.30
N ILE A 101 -13.63 -27.50 20.72
CA ILE A 101 -13.36 -28.60 19.79
C ILE A 101 -14.64 -29.02 19.05
N ALA A 102 -15.78 -29.06 19.75
CA ALA A 102 -17.07 -29.33 19.15
C ALA A 102 -17.47 -28.25 18.13
N ALA A 103 -17.27 -26.98 18.46
CA ALA A 103 -17.50 -25.86 17.53
C ALA A 103 -16.58 -25.96 16.30
N CYS A 104 -15.30 -26.30 16.47
CA CYS A 104 -14.37 -26.50 15.36
C CYS A 104 -14.83 -27.64 14.43
N ARG A 105 -15.28 -28.77 14.98
CA ARG A 105 -15.84 -29.88 14.18
C ARG A 105 -17.08 -29.44 13.42
N PHE A 106 -17.98 -28.70 14.08
CA PHE A 106 -19.20 -28.20 13.48
C PHE A 106 -18.94 -27.24 12.29
N TYR A 107 -17.97 -26.32 12.43
CA TYR A 107 -17.59 -25.38 11.38
C TYR A 107 -16.61 -25.94 10.34
N GLY A 108 -16.29 -27.23 10.39
CA GLY A 108 -15.41 -27.89 9.42
C GLY A 108 -13.93 -27.54 9.57
N CYS A 109 -13.49 -27.09 10.75
CA CYS A 109 -12.08 -26.87 11.10
C CYS A 109 -11.56 -27.83 12.19
N GLY A 110 -12.27 -28.92 12.46
CA GLY A 110 -11.90 -29.93 13.45
C GLY A 110 -10.52 -30.57 13.24
N ASP A 111 -10.03 -30.63 11.99
CA ASP A 111 -8.70 -31.17 11.67
C ASP A 111 -7.56 -30.17 11.95
N ARG A 112 -7.87 -28.93 12.33
CA ARG A 112 -6.93 -27.84 12.55
C ARG A 112 -7.28 -27.03 13.80
N ILE A 113 -7.36 -27.69 14.93
CA ILE A 113 -7.62 -27.02 16.21
C ILE A 113 -6.48 -26.05 16.54
N ASN A 114 -6.82 -24.79 16.83
CA ASN A 114 -5.83 -23.77 17.10
C ASN A 114 -5.15 -23.98 18.45
N ALA A 115 -3.85 -24.28 18.45
CA ALA A 115 -3.07 -24.49 19.66
C ALA A 115 -3.02 -23.25 20.57
N GLY A 116 -3.02 -22.06 19.97
CA GLY A 116 -3.06 -20.78 20.70
C GLY A 116 -4.32 -20.61 21.54
N VAL A 117 -5.48 -21.01 21.02
CA VAL A 117 -6.76 -21.02 21.76
C VAL A 117 -6.69 -21.97 22.95
N LEU A 118 -6.28 -23.21 22.71
CA LEU A 118 -6.18 -24.23 23.77
C LEU A 118 -5.23 -23.80 24.89
N THR A 119 -4.05 -23.27 24.52
CA THR A 119 -3.03 -22.82 25.47
C THR A 119 -3.54 -21.64 26.29
N THR A 120 -4.18 -20.67 25.65
CA THR A 120 -4.72 -19.48 26.32
C THR A 120 -5.78 -19.87 27.35
N ILE A 121 -6.71 -20.75 26.99
CA ILE A 121 -7.78 -21.22 27.87
C ILE A 121 -7.20 -22.05 29.02
N ARG A 122 -6.28 -22.98 28.71
CA ARG A 122 -5.73 -23.91 29.72
C ARG A 122 -4.85 -23.21 30.77
N PHE A 123 -4.14 -22.16 30.37
CA PHE A 123 -3.23 -21.42 31.25
C PHE A 123 -3.75 -20.04 31.66
N SER A 124 -5.00 -19.70 31.31
CA SER A 124 -5.62 -18.41 31.63
C SER A 124 -4.77 -17.20 31.20
N LEU A 125 -4.21 -17.24 29.99
CA LEU A 125 -3.32 -16.19 29.50
C LEU A 125 -4.12 -14.92 29.13
N PRO A 126 -3.63 -13.72 29.47
CA PRO A 126 -4.35 -12.47 29.20
C PRO A 126 -4.35 -12.05 27.73
N SER A 127 -3.53 -12.71 26.90
CA SER A 127 -3.45 -12.47 25.46
C SER A 127 -3.75 -13.77 24.72
N LEU A 128 -4.87 -13.80 24.00
CA LEU A 128 -5.19 -14.85 23.06
C LEU A 128 -4.40 -14.64 21.78
N ARG A 129 -3.28 -15.35 21.64
CA ARG A 129 -2.45 -15.32 20.44
C ARG A 129 -2.73 -16.53 19.59
N LEU A 130 -3.19 -16.30 18.36
CA LEU A 130 -3.53 -17.38 17.44
C LEU A 130 -2.35 -17.74 16.56
N SER A 131 -2.06 -19.03 16.46
CA SER A 131 -1.03 -19.61 15.60
C SER A 131 -1.64 -20.46 14.48
N GLY A 132 -0.84 -20.84 13.50
CA GLY A 132 -1.28 -21.61 12.34
C GLY A 132 -2.22 -20.85 11.41
N GLY A 133 -2.73 -21.54 10.39
CA GLY A 133 -3.69 -20.94 9.45
C GLY A 133 -5.07 -20.75 10.12
N PHE A 134 -5.43 -19.49 10.40
CA PHE A 134 -6.71 -19.11 10.99
C PHE A 134 -7.60 -18.37 9.98
N HIS A 135 -8.80 -18.89 9.71
CA HIS A 135 -9.71 -18.44 8.66
C HIS A 135 -11.10 -18.09 9.23
N ASP A 136 -12.02 -17.70 8.36
CA ASP A 136 -13.39 -17.32 8.75
C ASP A 136 -14.10 -18.42 9.56
N ALA A 137 -13.97 -19.70 9.16
CA ALA A 137 -14.56 -20.83 9.89
C ALA A 137 -13.97 -20.99 11.31
N ASP A 138 -12.66 -20.78 11.45
CA ASP A 138 -11.96 -20.81 12.74
C ASP A 138 -12.44 -19.66 13.63
N MET A 139 -12.67 -18.47 13.04
CA MET A 139 -13.22 -17.31 13.72
C MET A 139 -14.67 -17.53 14.16
N LEU A 140 -15.47 -18.27 13.41
CA LEU A 140 -16.83 -18.65 13.82
C LEU A 140 -16.83 -19.61 14.99
N ALA A 141 -15.97 -20.64 14.96
CA ALA A 141 -15.79 -21.55 16.08
C ALA A 141 -15.30 -20.81 17.34
N LEU A 142 -14.35 -19.88 17.18
CA LEU A 142 -13.91 -19.00 18.25
C LEU A 142 -15.04 -18.09 18.76
N SER A 143 -15.86 -17.53 17.86
CA SER A 143 -16.96 -16.66 18.25
C SER A 143 -18.00 -17.40 19.10
N GLU A 144 -18.26 -18.67 18.82
CA GLU A 144 -19.22 -19.47 19.59
C GLU A 144 -18.78 -19.62 21.06
N ILE A 145 -17.50 -19.89 21.31
CA ILE A 145 -16.98 -19.99 22.68
C ILE A 145 -16.89 -18.62 23.36
N MET A 146 -16.54 -17.58 22.60
CA MET A 146 -16.50 -16.22 23.12
C MET A 146 -17.91 -15.78 23.53
N PHE A 147 -18.96 -15.96 22.71
CA PHE A 147 -20.32 -15.59 23.12
C PHE A 147 -20.82 -16.35 24.35
N ARG A 148 -20.44 -17.62 24.51
CA ARG A 148 -20.88 -18.44 25.65
C ARG A 148 -20.14 -18.13 26.95
N HIS A 149 -18.87 -17.73 26.87
CA HIS A 149 -17.99 -17.67 28.06
C HIS A 149 -17.25 -16.34 28.26
N ALA A 150 -17.34 -15.38 27.32
CA ALA A 150 -16.63 -14.11 27.33
C ALA A 150 -16.75 -13.36 28.65
N ASN A 151 -17.99 -13.01 29.04
CA ASN A 151 -18.26 -12.19 30.22
C ASN A 151 -18.27 -12.99 31.54
N SER A 152 -17.68 -14.19 31.55
CA SER A 152 -17.51 -15.00 32.76
C SER A 152 -16.13 -15.64 32.79
N ALA A 153 -16.01 -16.87 32.28
CA ALA A 153 -14.80 -17.67 32.39
C ALA A 153 -13.65 -17.18 31.51
N LEU A 154 -13.89 -16.38 30.46
CA LEU A 154 -12.86 -15.86 29.55
C LEU A 154 -12.58 -14.36 29.74
N SER A 155 -13.07 -13.77 30.82
CA SER A 155 -12.92 -12.33 31.13
C SER A 155 -11.46 -11.90 31.37
N PHE A 156 -10.57 -12.85 31.64
CA PHE A 156 -9.13 -12.59 31.77
C PHE A 156 -8.44 -12.24 30.45
N ILE A 157 -9.08 -12.47 29.29
CA ILE A 157 -8.47 -12.24 27.97
C ILE A 157 -8.67 -10.77 27.57
N HIS A 158 -7.68 -9.93 27.83
CA HIS A 158 -7.72 -8.50 27.49
C HIS A 158 -7.21 -8.18 26.09
N ARG A 159 -6.43 -9.09 25.47
CA ARG A 159 -5.85 -8.89 24.14
C ARG A 159 -6.17 -10.03 23.19
N LEU A 160 -6.69 -9.72 22.01
CA LEU A 160 -6.84 -10.66 20.89
C LEU A 160 -5.79 -10.37 19.81
N ASP A 161 -4.91 -11.33 19.53
CA ASP A 161 -3.82 -11.17 18.57
C ASP A 161 -3.87 -12.24 17.48
N PHE A 162 -4.20 -11.79 16.27
CA PHE A 162 -4.32 -12.60 15.07
C PHE A 162 -3.10 -12.44 14.14
N SER A 163 -2.09 -11.65 14.52
CA SER A 163 -0.97 -11.28 13.65
C SER A 163 -0.07 -12.47 13.28
N LEU A 164 0.17 -13.37 14.23
CA LEU A 164 0.96 -14.59 14.03
C LEU A 164 0.28 -15.54 13.04
N SER A 165 -1.02 -15.81 13.24
CA SER A 165 -1.79 -16.65 12.32
C SER A 165 -1.81 -16.12 10.88
N SER A 166 -1.80 -14.79 10.70
CA SER A 166 -1.66 -14.18 9.38
C SER A 166 -0.28 -14.43 8.78
N LYS A 167 0.79 -14.21 9.55
CA LYS A 167 2.18 -14.39 9.08
C LYS A 167 2.45 -15.85 8.68
N GLU A 168 2.02 -16.80 9.50
CA GLU A 168 2.18 -18.24 9.23
C GLU A 168 1.27 -18.69 8.07
N GLY A 169 0.04 -18.20 8.00
CA GLY A 169 -0.86 -18.45 6.87
C GLY A 169 -0.25 -18.00 5.52
N GLN A 170 0.40 -16.82 5.50
CA GLN A 170 1.06 -16.29 4.31
C GLN A 170 2.23 -17.16 3.81
N LEU A 171 3.02 -17.74 4.72
CA LEU A 171 4.10 -18.68 4.36
C LEU A 171 3.57 -19.93 3.65
N HIS A 172 2.31 -20.30 3.90
CA HIS A 172 1.63 -21.44 3.28
C HIS A 172 0.67 -21.04 2.15
N GLY A 173 0.77 -19.79 1.64
CA GLY A 173 -0.05 -19.31 0.53
C GLY A 173 -1.53 -19.10 0.86
N ARG A 174 -1.91 -19.14 2.15
CA ARG A 174 -3.29 -18.97 2.61
C ARG A 174 -3.49 -17.56 3.16
N ALA A 175 -4.56 -16.91 2.73
CA ALA A 175 -5.00 -15.67 3.39
C ALA A 175 -5.57 -16.03 4.76
N GLY A 176 -5.18 -15.31 5.81
CA GLY A 176 -5.88 -15.36 7.11
C GLY A 176 -7.36 -14.99 6.97
N PHE A 177 -8.06 -14.85 8.11
CA PHE A 177 -9.49 -14.57 8.08
C PHE A 177 -9.82 -13.23 7.36
N ARG A 178 -11.01 -13.18 6.78
CA ARG A 178 -11.48 -12.15 5.84
C ARG A 178 -12.65 -11.38 6.46
N SER A 179 -13.51 -10.82 5.62
CA SER A 179 -14.64 -9.98 6.02
C SER A 179 -15.64 -10.70 6.94
N HIS A 180 -15.89 -11.99 6.77
CA HIS A 180 -16.85 -12.72 7.62
C HIS A 180 -16.29 -12.97 9.02
N GLY A 181 -15.01 -13.36 9.11
CA GLY A 181 -14.35 -13.46 10.40
C GLY A 181 -14.25 -12.10 11.10
N ALA A 182 -14.00 -11.01 10.36
CA ALA A 182 -14.00 -9.66 10.92
C ALA A 182 -15.38 -9.23 11.44
N LEU A 183 -16.47 -9.64 10.76
CA LEU A 183 -17.83 -9.41 11.22
C LEU A 183 -18.14 -10.19 12.52
N ALA A 184 -17.72 -11.47 12.59
CA ALA A 184 -17.86 -12.26 13.80
C ALA A 184 -17.08 -11.63 14.97
N LEU A 185 -15.85 -11.15 14.70
CA LEU A 185 -15.04 -10.42 15.67
C LEU A 185 -15.71 -9.11 16.11
N ALA A 186 -16.26 -8.34 15.17
CA ALA A 186 -17.01 -7.11 15.48
C ALA A 186 -18.17 -7.38 16.46
N LYS A 187 -18.89 -8.49 16.30
CA LYS A 187 -19.96 -8.87 17.22
C LYS A 187 -19.45 -9.31 18.60
N ILE A 188 -18.30 -9.97 18.68
CA ILE A 188 -17.65 -10.26 19.98
C ILE A 188 -17.30 -8.95 20.68
N LEU A 189 -16.75 -7.98 19.95
CA LEU A 189 -16.39 -6.68 20.51
C LEU A 189 -17.62 -5.91 20.99
N GLN A 190 -18.75 -5.94 20.29
CA GLN A 190 -19.97 -5.28 20.76
C GLN A 190 -20.46 -5.79 22.13
N CYS A 191 -20.21 -7.06 22.45
CA CYS A 191 -20.66 -7.68 23.70
C CYS A 191 -19.57 -7.77 24.78
N SER A 192 -18.33 -7.40 24.46
CA SER A 192 -17.20 -7.55 25.37
C SER A 192 -16.98 -6.29 26.20
N GLU A 193 -16.88 -6.48 27.52
CA GLU A 193 -16.61 -5.42 28.49
C GLU A 193 -15.18 -5.47 29.05
N TYR A 194 -14.29 -6.27 28.45
CA TYR A 194 -12.96 -6.55 29.03
C TYR A 194 -11.82 -6.59 28.01
N ILE A 195 -12.12 -6.70 26.71
CA ILE A 195 -11.11 -6.66 25.66
C ILE A 195 -10.67 -5.20 25.45
N LYS A 196 -9.37 -4.96 25.60
CA LYS A 196 -8.72 -3.65 25.46
C LYS A 196 -7.92 -3.51 24.18
N GLU A 197 -7.33 -4.59 23.68
CA GLU A 197 -6.48 -4.58 22.50
C GLU A 197 -6.89 -5.66 21.50
N VAL A 198 -7.04 -5.27 20.24
CA VAL A 198 -7.28 -6.19 19.13
C VAL A 198 -6.26 -5.92 18.04
N ASN A 199 -5.48 -6.93 17.68
CA ASN A 199 -4.52 -6.85 16.59
C ASN A 199 -4.87 -7.85 15.49
N VAL A 200 -5.35 -7.35 14.36
CA VAL A 200 -5.70 -8.14 13.18
C VAL A 200 -4.77 -7.86 12.00
N LYS A 201 -3.61 -7.27 12.26
CA LYS A 201 -2.60 -6.91 11.25
C LYS A 201 -2.38 -8.03 10.23
N ARG A 202 -2.27 -7.61 8.97
CA ARG A 202 -2.01 -8.45 7.78
C ARG A 202 -3.14 -9.45 7.46
N ASN A 203 -4.31 -9.35 8.05
CA ASN A 203 -5.48 -10.15 7.65
C ASN A 203 -6.26 -9.46 6.53
N ARG A 204 -6.78 -10.20 5.55
CA ARG A 204 -7.44 -9.61 4.36
C ARG A 204 -8.92 -9.30 4.64
N ILE A 205 -9.20 -8.54 5.70
CA ILE A 205 -10.56 -8.24 6.16
C ILE A 205 -11.33 -7.34 5.18
N GLY A 206 -10.62 -6.50 4.41
CA GLY A 206 -11.23 -5.60 3.43
C GLY A 206 -12.03 -4.45 4.03
N SER A 207 -12.59 -3.59 3.17
CA SER A 207 -13.38 -2.42 3.59
C SER A 207 -14.62 -2.79 4.40
N PHE A 208 -15.30 -3.89 4.05
CA PHE A 208 -16.52 -4.35 4.74
C PHE A 208 -16.22 -4.83 6.15
N GLY A 209 -15.20 -5.69 6.31
CA GLY A 209 -14.79 -6.19 7.62
C GLY A 209 -14.29 -5.06 8.53
N ALA A 210 -13.52 -4.12 7.97
CA ALA A 210 -13.05 -2.93 8.69
C ALA A 210 -14.22 -2.04 9.15
N SER A 211 -15.21 -1.80 8.29
CA SER A 211 -16.39 -0.99 8.64
C SER A 211 -17.21 -1.64 9.76
N ALA A 212 -17.37 -2.97 9.74
CA ALA A 212 -18.00 -3.69 10.84
C ALA A 212 -17.23 -3.54 12.16
N LEU A 213 -15.89 -3.60 12.12
CA LEU A 213 -15.05 -3.37 13.29
C LEU A 213 -15.18 -1.93 13.80
N PHE A 214 -15.13 -0.92 12.94
CA PHE A 214 -15.30 0.49 13.34
C PHE A 214 -16.68 0.73 13.97
N LEU A 215 -17.72 0.13 13.41
CA LEU A 215 -19.06 0.22 13.96
C LEU A 215 -19.16 -0.45 15.34
N ALA A 216 -18.50 -1.59 15.54
CA ALA A 216 -18.40 -2.21 16.86
C ALA A 216 -17.62 -1.33 17.86
N CYS A 217 -16.53 -0.68 17.42
CA CYS A 217 -15.77 0.24 18.26
C CYS A 217 -16.57 1.48 18.66
N SER A 218 -17.54 1.89 17.83
CA SER A 218 -18.39 3.05 18.08
C SER A 218 -19.29 2.86 19.31
N SER A 219 -19.67 1.63 19.63
CA SER A 219 -20.50 1.30 20.80
C SER A 219 -19.73 0.56 21.89
N ASN A 220 -18.40 0.47 21.80
CA ASN A 220 -17.58 -0.24 22.77
C ASN A 220 -16.71 0.76 23.56
N PRO A 221 -16.93 0.91 24.88
CA PRO A 221 -16.17 1.83 25.73
C PRO A 221 -14.84 1.26 26.24
N THR A 222 -14.56 -0.04 26.07
CA THR A 222 -13.42 -0.73 26.68
C THR A 222 -12.25 -0.96 25.74
N LEU A 223 -12.49 -1.03 24.43
CA LEU A 223 -11.47 -1.27 23.43
C LEU A 223 -10.65 0.00 23.21
N GLU A 224 -9.39 -0.03 23.63
CA GLU A 224 -8.47 1.12 23.59
C GLU A 224 -7.62 1.12 22.30
N THR A 225 -7.20 -0.07 21.83
CA THR A 225 -6.24 -0.20 20.71
C THR A 225 -6.73 -1.18 19.64
N LEU A 226 -6.75 -0.72 18.39
CA LEU A 226 -7.13 -1.51 17.21
C LEU A 226 -6.03 -1.49 16.13
N GLY A 227 -5.34 -2.61 15.99
CA GLY A 227 -4.28 -2.81 14.98
C GLY A 227 -4.84 -3.36 13.67
N LEU A 228 -4.82 -2.57 12.60
CA LEU A 228 -5.31 -2.94 11.27
C LEU A 228 -4.26 -2.76 10.16
N GLU A 229 -2.96 -2.72 10.47
CA GLU A 229 -1.92 -2.58 9.44
C GLU A 229 -2.07 -3.64 8.34
N ALA A 230 -1.94 -3.21 7.08
CA ALA A 230 -1.90 -4.08 5.90
C ALA A 230 -3.13 -5.02 5.76
N CYS A 231 -4.29 -4.53 6.18
CA CYS A 231 -5.57 -5.25 6.17
C CYS A 231 -6.39 -5.11 4.88
N ARG A 232 -5.88 -4.36 3.90
CA ARG A 232 -6.56 -4.04 2.61
C ARG A 232 -7.89 -3.30 2.80
N ILE A 233 -7.94 -2.37 3.76
CA ILE A 233 -9.13 -1.59 4.08
C ILE A 233 -9.56 -0.72 2.87
N GLY A 234 -8.60 -0.13 2.17
CA GLY A 234 -8.85 0.75 1.02
C GLY A 234 -9.55 2.06 1.38
N GLU A 235 -9.76 2.90 0.37
CA GLU A 235 -10.39 4.23 0.51
C GLU A 235 -11.80 4.17 1.13
N ARG A 236 -12.61 3.14 0.79
CA ARG A 236 -13.97 2.98 1.33
C ARG A 236 -14.00 2.75 2.84
N GLY A 237 -13.09 1.94 3.37
CA GLY A 237 -13.06 1.70 4.81
C GLY A 237 -12.52 2.90 5.59
N ALA A 238 -11.65 3.73 4.99
CA ALA A 238 -11.22 5.00 5.56
C ALA A 238 -12.37 6.01 5.67
N LEU A 239 -13.22 6.10 4.63
CA LEU A 239 -14.44 6.92 4.67
C LEU A 239 -15.41 6.42 5.75
N ALA A 240 -15.60 5.11 5.86
CA ALA A 240 -16.44 4.53 6.91
C ALA A 240 -15.92 4.84 8.32
N PHE A 241 -14.59 4.76 8.53
CA PHE A 241 -13.97 5.18 9.79
C PHE A 241 -14.30 6.64 10.11
N ALA A 242 -14.07 7.53 9.14
CA ALA A 242 -14.30 8.96 9.29
C ALA A 242 -15.76 9.27 9.66
N GLU A 243 -16.71 8.67 8.94
CA GLU A 243 -18.13 8.88 9.18
C GLU A 243 -18.56 8.39 10.56
N ILE A 244 -18.18 7.15 10.92
CA ILE A 244 -18.57 6.52 12.19
C ILE A 244 -17.97 7.26 13.39
N MET A 245 -16.71 7.69 13.28
CA MET A 245 -15.99 8.28 14.41
C MET A 245 -16.20 9.80 14.55
N SER A 246 -16.67 10.51 13.53
CA SER A 246 -16.78 11.99 13.53
C SER A 246 -17.58 12.59 14.70
N SER A 247 -18.59 11.88 15.19
CA SER A 247 -19.52 12.38 16.21
C SER A 247 -19.70 11.43 17.39
N ASN A 248 -18.90 10.36 17.46
CA ASN A 248 -19.08 9.33 18.48
C ASN A 248 -18.29 9.64 19.77
N SER A 249 -18.98 9.86 20.89
CA SER A 249 -18.38 10.10 22.20
C SER A 249 -18.20 8.85 23.06
N GLU A 250 -18.86 7.74 22.71
CA GLU A 250 -18.94 6.53 23.53
C GLU A 250 -17.77 5.56 23.30
N SER A 251 -17.03 5.74 22.20
CA SER A 251 -15.90 4.88 21.87
C SER A 251 -14.74 5.00 22.87
N GLY A 252 -14.30 3.85 23.38
CA GLY A 252 -13.10 3.69 24.19
C GLY A 252 -11.80 3.84 23.39
N LEU A 253 -11.88 3.88 22.06
CA LEU A 253 -10.74 3.80 21.17
C LEU A 253 -9.81 5.00 21.35
N ARG A 254 -8.51 4.72 21.47
CA ARG A 254 -7.44 5.72 21.62
C ARG A 254 -6.37 5.56 20.56
N GLN A 255 -6.13 4.35 20.07
CA GLN A 255 -5.12 4.07 19.06
C GLN A 255 -5.67 3.19 17.94
N VAL A 256 -5.48 3.61 16.70
CA VAL A 256 -5.85 2.87 15.48
C VAL A 256 -4.71 2.88 14.50
N ASP A 257 -4.28 1.69 14.08
CA ASP A 257 -3.25 1.55 13.06
C ASP A 257 -3.90 1.21 11.72
N LEU A 258 -3.98 2.20 10.82
CA LEU A 258 -4.46 2.06 9.44
C LEU A 258 -3.30 2.07 8.43
N SER A 259 -2.06 1.82 8.86
CA SER A 259 -0.90 1.86 7.97
C SER A 259 -0.95 0.76 6.90
N GLY A 260 -0.40 1.05 5.71
CA GLY A 260 -0.26 0.05 4.63
C GLY A 260 -1.58 -0.51 4.09
N ASN A 261 -2.68 0.22 4.19
CA ASN A 261 -4.03 -0.22 3.86
C ASN A 261 -4.56 0.17 2.48
N TYR A 262 -3.70 0.72 1.62
CA TYR A 262 -4.08 1.22 0.29
C TYR A 262 -5.14 2.34 0.37
N ILE A 263 -5.04 3.22 1.36
CA ILE A 263 -5.93 4.36 1.54
C ILE A 263 -5.55 5.47 0.54
N GLY A 264 -6.53 5.86 -0.29
CA GLY A 264 -6.38 6.93 -1.25
C GLY A 264 -6.39 8.32 -0.64
N PHE A 265 -6.15 9.35 -1.47
CA PHE A 265 -6.19 10.75 -1.02
C PHE A 265 -7.53 11.10 -0.35
N LYS A 266 -8.67 10.69 -0.92
CA LYS A 266 -9.98 11.03 -0.34
C LYS A 266 -10.19 10.38 1.02
N GLY A 267 -9.73 9.13 1.16
CA GLY A 267 -9.81 8.39 2.42
C GLY A 267 -8.91 8.99 3.50
N ALA A 268 -7.69 9.40 3.16
CA ALA A 268 -6.79 10.06 4.09
C ALA A 268 -7.34 11.43 4.53
N PHE A 269 -7.83 12.24 3.58
CA PHE A 269 -8.46 13.52 3.85
C PHE A 269 -9.68 13.38 4.78
N ALA A 270 -10.55 12.40 4.54
CA ALA A 270 -11.71 12.17 5.38
C ALA A 270 -11.34 11.76 6.82
N ILE A 271 -10.29 10.96 7.01
CA ILE A 271 -9.78 10.62 8.34
C ILE A 271 -9.29 11.88 9.05
N GLU A 272 -8.53 12.73 8.37
CA GLU A 272 -8.03 13.99 8.94
C GLU A 272 -9.17 14.93 9.35
N GLU A 273 -10.14 15.15 8.46
CA GLU A 273 -11.33 15.96 8.71
C GLU A 273 -12.13 15.44 9.91
N CYS A 274 -12.32 14.12 9.99
CA CYS A 274 -12.96 13.46 11.14
C CYS A 274 -12.26 13.78 12.47
N LEU A 275 -10.94 13.65 12.53
CA LEU A 275 -10.17 13.90 13.75
C LEU A 275 -10.20 15.39 14.16
N GLN A 276 -10.20 16.31 13.18
CA GLN A 276 -10.36 17.74 13.45
C GLN A 276 -11.74 18.05 14.06
N ILE A 277 -12.82 17.50 13.50
CA ILE A 277 -14.18 17.65 14.03
C ILE A 277 -14.26 17.12 15.48
N ARG A 278 -13.66 15.97 15.77
CA ARG A 278 -13.63 15.40 17.12
C ARG A 278 -12.95 16.33 18.13
N ARG A 279 -11.79 16.91 17.75
CA ARG A 279 -11.05 17.85 18.60
C ARG A 279 -11.87 19.11 18.89
N GLN A 280 -12.56 19.67 17.89
CA GLN A 280 -13.43 20.84 18.06
C GLN A 280 -14.59 20.55 19.03
N LYS A 281 -15.15 19.34 19.00
CA LYS A 281 -16.22 18.89 19.89
C LYS A 281 -15.75 18.51 21.30
N GLY A 282 -14.45 18.59 21.60
CA GLY A 282 -13.90 18.16 22.89
C GLY A 282 -14.03 16.64 23.14
N LEU A 283 -14.12 15.85 22.07
CA LEU A 283 -14.22 14.39 22.17
C LEU A 283 -12.85 13.76 22.51
N PRO A 284 -12.83 12.55 23.09
CA PRO A 284 -11.58 11.83 23.36
C PRO A 284 -10.72 11.69 22.10
N GLU A 285 -9.43 11.98 22.25
CA GLU A 285 -8.46 11.91 21.15
C GLU A 285 -8.24 10.46 20.69
N ILE A 286 -8.20 10.28 19.37
CA ILE A 286 -7.88 9.00 18.73
C ILE A 286 -6.65 9.23 17.86
N HIS A 287 -5.56 8.56 18.20
CA HIS A 287 -4.37 8.52 17.38
C HIS A 287 -4.58 7.53 16.23
N VAL A 288 -4.51 8.01 14.99
CA VAL A 288 -4.68 7.19 13.79
C VAL A 288 -3.41 7.22 12.95
N ASP A 289 -2.76 6.07 12.82
CA ASP A 289 -1.60 5.91 11.94
C ASP A 289 -2.08 5.61 10.51
N VAL A 290 -1.78 6.49 9.55
CA VAL A 290 -2.10 6.33 8.13
C VAL A 290 -0.85 6.20 7.25
N GLU A 291 0.31 5.90 7.84
CA GLU A 291 1.56 5.78 7.10
C GLU A 291 1.50 4.66 6.04
N SER A 292 2.37 4.74 5.02
CA SER A 292 2.49 3.71 3.97
C SER A 292 1.25 3.48 3.08
N ASN A 293 0.34 4.47 2.95
CA ASN A 293 -0.88 4.38 2.12
C ASN A 293 -0.75 4.90 0.65
N LEU A 294 0.47 5.29 0.21
CA LEU A 294 0.97 5.42 -1.19
C LEU A 294 0.41 6.52 -2.13
N VAL A 295 -0.73 7.16 -1.91
CA VAL A 295 -1.28 8.09 -2.94
C VAL A 295 -0.58 9.45 -3.02
N PHE A 296 -0.27 10.08 -1.88
CA PHE A 296 0.40 11.38 -1.89
C PHE A 296 1.81 11.31 -2.49
N ALA A 297 2.55 10.25 -2.17
CA ALA A 297 3.89 10.02 -2.67
C ALA A 297 3.94 9.90 -4.20
N GLU A 298 3.05 9.10 -4.80
CA GLU A 298 3.01 8.90 -6.26
C GLU A 298 2.59 10.19 -6.99
N VAL A 299 1.67 10.97 -6.40
CA VAL A 299 1.29 12.30 -6.94
C VAL A 299 2.49 13.25 -6.92
N MET A 300 3.20 13.35 -5.79
CA MET A 300 4.38 14.21 -5.70
C MET A 300 5.49 13.77 -6.67
N ASN A 301 5.71 12.47 -6.83
CA ASN A 301 6.66 11.93 -7.80
C ASN A 301 6.28 12.32 -9.25
N GLY A 302 4.99 12.20 -9.60
CA GLY A 302 4.47 12.58 -10.91
C GLY A 302 4.53 14.08 -11.17
N VAL A 303 4.17 14.91 -10.19
CA VAL A 303 4.19 16.38 -10.30
C VAL A 303 5.60 16.91 -10.50
N THR A 304 6.58 16.47 -9.70
CA THR A 304 7.97 16.97 -9.78
C THR A 304 8.58 16.73 -11.16
N HIS A 305 8.43 15.54 -11.72
CA HIS A 305 8.91 15.24 -13.07
C HIS A 305 7.99 15.73 -14.19
N GLY A 306 6.70 15.94 -13.92
CA GLY A 306 5.77 16.59 -14.85
C GLY A 306 6.14 18.05 -15.10
N VAL A 307 6.53 18.78 -14.04
CA VAL A 307 7.15 20.12 -14.17
C VAL A 307 8.45 20.03 -14.99
N GLY A 308 9.28 19.02 -14.73
CA GLY A 308 10.47 18.74 -15.52
C GLY A 308 10.19 18.54 -17.01
N MET A 309 9.10 17.86 -17.37
CA MET A 309 8.70 17.65 -18.76
C MET A 309 8.33 18.97 -19.47
N ILE A 310 7.57 19.84 -18.80
CA ILE A 310 7.21 21.16 -19.34
C ILE A 310 8.48 22.00 -19.56
N LEU A 311 9.38 22.03 -18.56
CA LEU A 311 10.66 22.71 -18.67
C LEU A 311 11.51 22.13 -19.81
N ALA A 312 11.56 20.80 -19.96
CA ALA A 312 12.30 20.13 -21.03
C ALA A 312 11.77 20.48 -22.43
N LEU A 313 10.45 20.63 -22.60
CA LEU A 313 9.87 21.09 -23.87
C LEU A 313 10.31 22.51 -24.22
N VAL A 314 10.20 23.44 -23.28
CA VAL A 314 10.64 24.83 -23.46
C VAL A 314 12.14 24.89 -23.73
N ALA A 315 12.91 24.18 -22.92
CA ALA A 315 14.37 24.02 -23.03
C ALA A 315 14.79 23.50 -24.41
N SER A 316 14.06 22.54 -24.97
CA SER A 316 14.34 21.97 -26.30
C SER A 316 14.10 22.96 -27.43
N VAL A 317 13.03 23.75 -27.36
CA VAL A 317 12.73 24.81 -28.35
C VAL A 317 13.76 25.94 -28.29
N LEU A 318 14.16 26.35 -27.09
CA LEU A 318 15.20 27.36 -26.93
C LEU A 318 16.55 26.87 -27.46
N LEU A 319 16.91 25.62 -27.15
CA LEU A 319 18.17 25.04 -27.59
C LEU A 319 18.21 24.79 -29.11
N SER A 320 17.09 24.41 -29.73
CA SER A 320 17.02 24.25 -31.20
C SER A 320 17.24 25.57 -31.94
N LYS A 321 16.62 26.67 -31.48
CA LYS A 321 16.87 28.02 -32.01
C LYS A 321 18.33 28.44 -31.85
N GLN A 322 18.96 28.10 -30.73
CA GLN A 322 20.36 28.44 -30.46
C GLN A 322 21.34 27.81 -31.47
N VAL A 323 20.99 26.66 -32.04
CA VAL A 323 21.84 25.89 -32.96
C VAL A 323 21.35 25.89 -34.41
N GLU A 324 20.29 26.63 -34.74
CA GLU A 324 19.65 26.64 -36.07
C GLU A 324 20.64 26.95 -37.21
N ASN A 325 21.54 27.90 -36.99
CA ASN A 325 22.56 28.32 -37.96
C ASN A 325 23.97 27.75 -37.66
N LYS A 326 24.04 26.67 -36.87
CA LYS A 326 25.30 26.03 -36.48
C LYS A 326 25.55 24.76 -37.31
N SER A 327 26.75 24.19 -37.17
CA SER A 327 27.11 22.97 -37.88
C SER A 327 26.23 21.77 -37.47
N HIS A 328 26.13 20.77 -38.34
CA HIS A 328 25.37 19.54 -38.04
C HIS A 328 25.78 18.87 -36.72
N ARG A 329 27.04 18.99 -36.30
CA ARG A 329 27.49 18.50 -34.97
C ARG A 329 26.76 19.18 -33.82
N HIS A 330 26.50 20.49 -33.90
CA HIS A 330 25.75 21.21 -32.88
C HIS A 330 24.30 20.75 -32.85
N VAL A 331 23.66 20.74 -34.02
CA VAL A 331 22.25 20.38 -34.17
C VAL A 331 21.99 18.97 -33.65
N ILE A 332 22.79 17.98 -34.08
CA ILE A 332 22.62 16.59 -33.69
C ILE A 332 22.89 16.40 -32.20
N SER A 333 24.01 16.92 -31.68
CA SER A 333 24.37 16.70 -30.27
C SER A 333 23.40 17.36 -29.29
N CYS A 334 22.94 18.59 -29.58
CA CYS A 334 21.94 19.27 -28.78
C CYS A 334 20.55 18.65 -28.94
N GLY A 335 20.22 18.11 -30.12
CA GLY A 335 19.00 17.34 -30.36
C GLY A 335 18.95 16.06 -29.54
N VAL A 336 20.06 15.31 -29.48
CA VAL A 336 20.20 14.10 -28.65
C VAL A 336 20.01 14.41 -27.17
N TYR A 337 20.61 15.49 -26.68
CA TYR A 337 20.41 15.94 -25.29
C TYR A 337 18.97 16.35 -25.00
N SER A 338 18.34 17.09 -25.92
CA SER A 338 16.94 17.52 -25.79
C SER A 338 15.99 16.31 -25.73
N ALA A 339 16.20 15.34 -26.63
CA ALA A 339 15.43 14.11 -26.66
C ALA A 339 15.60 13.28 -25.37
N SER A 340 16.82 13.22 -24.81
CA SER A 340 17.06 12.46 -23.58
C SER A 340 16.37 13.07 -22.36
N LEU A 341 16.36 14.41 -22.23
CA LEU A 341 15.57 15.12 -21.21
C LEU A 341 14.07 14.80 -21.32
N MET A 342 13.52 14.91 -22.54
CA MET A 342 12.11 14.60 -22.78
C MET A 342 11.78 13.15 -22.43
N VAL A 343 12.62 12.19 -22.84
CA VAL A 343 12.41 10.76 -22.56
C VAL A 343 12.43 10.49 -21.05
N LEU A 344 13.38 11.06 -20.30
CA LEU A 344 13.42 10.91 -18.84
C LEU A 344 12.16 11.44 -18.17
N TYR A 345 11.86 12.72 -18.36
CA TYR A 345 10.75 13.34 -17.64
C TYR A 345 9.40 12.76 -18.05
N LEU A 346 9.21 12.47 -19.34
CA LEU A 346 7.99 11.81 -19.80
C LEU A 346 7.85 10.40 -19.22
N SER A 347 8.89 9.56 -19.30
CA SER A 347 8.82 8.19 -18.80
C SER A 347 8.52 8.15 -17.30
N SER A 348 9.17 9.01 -16.52
CA SER A 348 8.97 9.09 -15.08
C SER A 348 7.59 9.65 -14.70
N THR A 349 7.16 10.72 -15.36
CA THR A 349 5.82 11.29 -15.16
C THR A 349 4.75 10.25 -15.47
N LEU A 350 4.88 9.51 -16.58
CA LEU A 350 3.94 8.46 -16.94
C LEU A 350 3.96 7.31 -15.94
N PHE A 351 5.14 6.86 -15.48
CA PHE A 351 5.23 5.78 -14.49
C PHE A 351 4.52 6.12 -13.18
N HIS A 352 4.74 7.32 -12.65
CA HIS A 352 4.14 7.74 -11.38
C HIS A 352 2.70 8.24 -11.51
N SER A 353 2.31 8.84 -12.63
CA SER A 353 0.93 9.30 -12.84
C SER A 353 -0.02 8.15 -13.20
N LEU A 354 0.49 7.13 -13.90
CA LEU A 354 -0.27 5.95 -14.29
C LEU A 354 -0.09 4.78 -13.30
N PHE A 355 0.27 5.07 -12.05
CA PHE A 355 0.52 4.07 -11.00
C PHE A 355 -0.66 3.11 -10.75
N ALA A 356 -1.87 3.53 -11.10
CA ALA A 356 -3.08 2.72 -11.04
C ALA A 356 -3.19 1.65 -12.14
N LEU A 357 -2.51 1.82 -13.29
CA LEU A 357 -2.58 0.90 -14.44
C LEU A 357 -1.60 -0.27 -14.30
N ARG A 358 -2.04 -1.35 -13.64
CA ARG A 358 -1.19 -2.51 -13.29
C ARG A 358 -0.58 -3.24 -14.50
N SER A 359 -1.30 -3.36 -15.61
CA SER A 359 -0.88 -4.15 -16.78
C SER A 359 0.37 -3.60 -17.47
N ILE A 360 0.56 -2.28 -17.45
CA ILE A 360 1.68 -1.59 -18.11
C ILE A 360 2.77 -1.16 -17.14
N ARG A 361 2.56 -1.33 -15.83
CA ARG A 361 3.45 -0.82 -14.79
C ARG A 361 4.88 -1.34 -14.93
N TRP A 362 5.05 -2.59 -15.36
CA TRP A 362 6.37 -3.18 -15.56
C TRP A 362 7.12 -2.52 -16.72
N VAL A 363 6.44 -2.22 -17.83
CA VAL A 363 6.99 -1.49 -18.97
C VAL A 363 7.37 -0.08 -18.55
N LEU A 364 6.45 0.67 -17.93
CA LEU A 364 6.70 2.04 -17.51
C LEU A 364 7.85 2.13 -16.50
N ARG A 365 7.95 1.19 -15.57
CA ARG A 365 9.07 1.10 -14.63
C ARG A 365 10.40 0.85 -15.33
N SER A 366 10.40 -0.02 -16.34
CA SER A 366 11.59 -0.31 -17.13
C SER A 366 12.03 0.93 -17.91
N LEU A 367 11.08 1.63 -18.55
CA LEU A 367 11.34 2.88 -19.28
C LEU A 367 11.87 3.99 -18.37
N ASP A 368 11.26 4.21 -17.21
CA ASP A 368 11.66 5.21 -16.23
C ASP A 368 13.13 5.01 -15.79
N LYS A 369 13.49 3.79 -15.38
CA LYS A 369 14.88 3.46 -15.01
C LYS A 369 15.85 3.48 -16.18
N SER A 370 15.40 3.07 -17.37
CA SER A 370 16.18 3.11 -18.60
C SER A 370 16.52 4.53 -19.03
N ALA A 371 15.59 5.46 -18.83
CA ALA A 371 15.75 6.84 -19.26
C ALA A 371 16.84 7.59 -18.48
N ILE A 372 17.19 7.15 -17.26
CA ILE A 372 18.34 7.69 -16.51
C ILE A 372 19.64 7.47 -17.29
N TYR A 373 19.85 6.28 -17.86
CA TYR A 373 21.02 5.99 -18.69
C TYR A 373 21.07 6.88 -19.93
N ILE A 374 19.93 7.05 -20.59
CA ILE A 374 19.79 7.87 -21.80
C ILE A 374 20.07 9.34 -21.48
N LEU A 375 19.58 9.86 -20.35
CA LEU A 375 19.88 11.23 -19.93
C LEU A 375 21.37 11.42 -19.67
N ILE A 376 22.03 10.51 -18.96
CA ILE A 376 23.45 10.64 -18.67
C ILE A 376 24.26 10.67 -19.97
N ALA A 377 24.05 9.72 -20.88
CA ALA A 377 24.76 9.69 -22.17
C ALA A 377 24.42 10.92 -23.04
N GLY A 378 23.15 11.33 -23.07
CA GLY A 378 22.69 12.51 -23.81
C GLY A 378 23.31 13.81 -23.31
N THR A 379 23.47 13.98 -21.99
CA THR A 379 24.07 15.16 -21.37
C THR A 379 25.53 15.37 -21.79
N TYR A 380 26.28 14.28 -21.96
CA TYR A 380 27.69 14.34 -22.37
C TYR A 380 27.86 14.67 -23.86
N THR A 381 26.89 14.27 -24.69
CA THR A 381 26.98 14.35 -26.15
C THR A 381 27.36 15.75 -26.68
N PRO A 382 26.73 16.88 -26.26
CA PRO A 382 27.15 18.21 -26.72
C PRO A 382 28.54 18.63 -26.24
N PHE A 383 28.95 18.26 -25.01
CA PHE A 383 30.31 18.55 -24.54
C PHE A 383 31.38 17.84 -25.38
N LEU A 384 31.17 16.55 -25.63
CA LEU A 384 32.12 15.75 -26.41
C LEU A 384 32.17 16.21 -27.88
N GLN A 385 31.01 16.45 -28.50
CA GLN A 385 30.93 16.78 -29.92
C GLN A 385 31.27 18.23 -30.27
N ILE A 386 31.12 19.18 -29.33
CA ILE A 386 31.35 20.62 -29.57
C ILE A 386 32.64 21.08 -28.89
N VAL A 387 32.73 20.96 -27.55
CA VAL A 387 33.86 21.48 -26.77
C VAL A 387 35.12 20.65 -27.01
N LEU A 388 34.96 19.32 -27.13
CA LEU A 388 36.07 18.39 -27.36
C LEU A 388 36.30 18.07 -28.85
N ALA A 389 35.72 18.86 -29.77
CA ALA A 389 35.84 18.60 -31.21
C ALA A 389 37.30 18.52 -31.73
N LYS A 390 38.24 19.20 -31.05
CA LYS A 390 39.68 19.18 -31.38
C LYS A 390 40.44 17.94 -30.86
N ASP A 391 39.81 17.12 -30.01
CA ASP A 391 40.35 15.85 -29.52
C ASP A 391 39.46 14.68 -30.00
N PRO A 392 39.35 14.46 -31.32
CA PRO A 392 38.30 13.63 -31.91
C PRO A 392 38.38 12.17 -31.46
N LEU A 393 39.58 11.63 -31.25
CA LEU A 393 39.75 10.24 -30.77
C LEU A 393 39.18 10.08 -29.36
N PHE A 394 39.64 10.89 -28.42
CA PHE A 394 39.20 10.83 -27.02
C PHE A 394 37.69 11.08 -26.90
N SER A 395 37.17 12.13 -27.56
CA SER A 395 35.73 12.42 -27.61
C SER A 395 34.92 11.22 -28.12
N THR A 396 35.37 10.60 -29.22
CA THR A 396 34.63 9.48 -29.84
C THR A 396 34.66 8.24 -28.97
N TYR A 397 35.81 7.90 -28.38
CA TYR A 397 35.91 6.73 -27.49
C TYR A 397 35.09 6.90 -26.22
N LEU A 398 35.12 8.07 -25.58
CA LEU A 398 34.32 8.32 -24.38
C LEU A 398 32.83 8.34 -24.70
N LEU A 399 32.42 8.94 -25.83
CA LEU A 399 31.03 8.92 -26.26
C LEU A 399 30.56 7.48 -26.54
N ALA A 400 31.34 6.69 -27.26
CA ALA A 400 31.04 5.29 -27.54
C ALA A 400 30.91 4.48 -26.24
N PHE A 401 31.84 4.67 -25.30
CA PHE A 401 31.79 4.04 -23.98
C PHE A 401 30.48 4.35 -23.25
N LEU A 402 30.08 5.62 -23.17
CA LEU A 402 28.85 6.04 -22.50
C LEU A 402 27.60 5.44 -23.13
N TRP A 403 27.51 5.40 -24.46
CA TRP A 403 26.37 4.80 -25.16
C TRP A 403 26.35 3.28 -25.07
N ILE A 404 27.50 2.60 -25.04
CA ILE A 404 27.58 1.15 -24.75
C ILE A 404 27.10 0.86 -23.32
N CYS A 405 27.57 1.62 -22.34
CA CYS A 405 27.08 1.53 -20.96
C CYS A 405 25.58 1.79 -20.86
N CYS A 406 25.06 2.76 -21.62
CA CYS A 406 23.63 3.03 -21.70
C CYS A 406 22.85 1.83 -22.25
N VAL A 407 23.26 1.25 -23.38
CA VAL A 407 22.61 0.08 -23.97
C VAL A 407 22.65 -1.12 -23.02
N LEU A 408 23.79 -1.37 -22.38
CA LEU A 408 23.94 -2.44 -21.39
C LEU A 408 23.02 -2.22 -20.19
N GLY A 409 22.97 -1.00 -19.66
CA GLY A 409 22.10 -0.61 -18.56
C GLY A 409 20.62 -0.83 -18.88
N ILE A 410 20.18 -0.38 -20.06
CA ILE A 410 18.81 -0.61 -20.57
C ILE A 410 18.53 -2.10 -20.70
N TRP A 411 19.46 -2.89 -21.24
CA TRP A 411 19.28 -4.33 -21.39
C TRP A 411 19.09 -5.02 -20.03
N VAL A 412 19.90 -4.68 -19.04
CA VAL A 412 19.75 -5.19 -17.67
C VAL A 412 18.40 -4.78 -17.08
N GLU A 413 18.00 -3.51 -17.22
CA GLU A 413 16.73 -3.01 -16.69
C GLU A 413 15.50 -3.66 -17.37
N ALA A 414 15.58 -3.90 -18.68
CA ALA A 414 14.48 -4.45 -19.45
C ALA A 414 14.33 -5.97 -19.29
N PHE A 415 15.44 -6.72 -19.26
CA PHE A 415 15.40 -8.18 -19.38
C PHE A 415 15.83 -8.92 -18.12
N GLN A 416 16.71 -8.35 -17.29
CA GLN A 416 17.24 -9.03 -16.08
C GLN A 416 16.39 -8.72 -14.84
N THR A 417 15.09 -9.00 -14.93
CA THR A 417 14.13 -8.59 -13.89
C THR A 417 14.27 -9.32 -12.56
N GLU A 418 14.82 -10.54 -12.56
CA GLU A 418 14.98 -11.39 -11.38
C GLU A 418 16.39 -11.29 -10.75
N TRP A 419 17.30 -10.51 -11.33
CA TRP A 419 18.68 -10.43 -10.86
C TRP A 419 18.77 -9.67 -9.52
N LYS A 420 19.15 -10.39 -8.45
CA LYS A 420 19.25 -9.89 -7.08
C LYS A 420 20.09 -8.61 -6.93
N TYR A 421 21.16 -8.45 -7.71
CA TYR A 421 22.08 -7.32 -7.60
C TYR A 421 21.76 -6.16 -8.56
N ARG A 422 20.68 -6.25 -9.35
CA ARG A 422 20.29 -5.24 -10.34
C ARG A 422 20.29 -3.82 -9.79
N GLY A 423 19.71 -3.60 -8.61
CA GLY A 423 19.64 -2.25 -8.01
C GLY A 423 21.03 -1.65 -7.72
N HIS A 424 21.94 -2.45 -7.16
CA HIS A 424 23.32 -2.02 -6.90
C HIS A 424 24.11 -1.79 -8.18
N PHE A 425 23.94 -2.69 -9.16
CA PHE A 425 24.55 -2.54 -10.48
C PHE A 425 24.14 -1.24 -11.14
N SER A 426 22.84 -0.94 -11.19
CA SER A 426 22.35 0.27 -11.84
C SER A 426 22.82 1.53 -11.14
N LEU A 427 22.81 1.56 -9.80
CA LEU A 427 23.33 2.70 -9.05
C LEU A 427 24.84 2.93 -9.32
N LEU A 428 25.64 1.86 -9.34
CA LEU A 428 27.05 1.93 -9.64
C LEU A 428 27.29 2.44 -11.07
N MET A 429 26.51 1.96 -12.04
CA MET A 429 26.57 2.41 -13.43
C MET A 429 26.18 3.88 -13.57
N TYR A 430 25.10 4.34 -12.95
CA TYR A 430 24.69 5.76 -12.98
C TYR A 430 25.79 6.67 -12.44
N LEU A 431 26.38 6.33 -11.29
CA LEU A 431 27.44 7.12 -10.69
C LEU A 431 28.73 7.08 -11.50
N SER A 432 29.18 5.91 -11.94
CA SER A 432 30.41 5.78 -12.74
C SER A 432 30.31 6.51 -14.09
N MET A 433 29.17 6.38 -14.78
CA MET A 433 28.91 7.16 -15.99
C MET A 433 28.88 8.66 -15.67
N GLY A 434 28.18 9.06 -14.62
CA GLY A 434 28.04 10.47 -14.21
C GLY A 434 29.36 11.14 -13.79
N TRP A 435 30.25 10.41 -13.13
CA TRP A 435 31.56 10.93 -12.68
C TRP A 435 32.67 10.80 -13.73
N SER A 436 32.42 10.12 -14.85
CA SER A 436 33.37 10.05 -15.96
C SER A 436 33.72 11.42 -16.55
N ALA A 437 32.91 12.46 -16.28
CA ALA A 437 33.18 13.84 -16.64
C ALA A 437 34.52 14.38 -16.11
N LEU A 438 35.01 13.86 -14.97
CA LEU A 438 36.32 14.24 -14.44
C LEU A 438 37.47 13.97 -15.42
N THR A 439 37.31 13.00 -16.33
CA THR A 439 38.33 12.66 -17.33
C THR A 439 38.56 13.77 -18.35
N PHE A 440 37.54 14.58 -18.66
CA PHE A 440 37.64 15.68 -19.61
C PHE A 440 37.44 17.06 -19.00
N LEU A 441 37.23 17.14 -17.69
CA LEU A 441 37.12 18.38 -16.95
C LEU A 441 38.35 19.30 -17.15
N PRO A 442 39.61 18.82 -17.18
CA PRO A 442 40.77 19.67 -17.48
C PRO A 442 40.68 20.35 -18.86
N THR A 443 40.18 19.63 -19.86
CA THR A 443 39.95 20.17 -21.21
C THR A 443 38.83 21.21 -21.21
N VAL A 444 37.78 21.01 -20.41
CA VAL A 444 36.69 21.99 -20.27
C VAL A 444 37.18 23.27 -19.60
N ILE A 445 38.02 23.15 -18.56
CA ILE A 445 38.60 24.29 -17.83
C ILE A 445 39.44 25.18 -18.75
N THR A 446 40.18 24.57 -19.69
CA THR A 446 41.02 25.32 -20.63
C THR A 446 40.24 25.90 -21.82
N ARG A 447 39.05 25.37 -22.11
CA ARG A 447 38.26 25.75 -23.30
C ARG A 447 37.03 26.58 -23.00
N LEU A 448 36.54 26.62 -21.76
CA LEU A 448 35.38 27.43 -21.35
C LEU A 448 35.79 28.47 -20.30
N PRO A 449 35.09 29.62 -20.22
CA PRO A 449 35.32 30.57 -19.14
C PRO A 449 35.01 29.97 -17.77
N PRO A 450 35.44 30.59 -16.65
CA PRO A 450 35.25 30.02 -15.31
C PRO A 450 33.78 29.88 -14.87
N ARG A 451 32.88 30.74 -15.37
CA ARG A 451 31.46 30.77 -14.96
C ARG A 451 30.70 29.46 -15.24
N PRO A 452 30.74 28.85 -16.45
CA PRO A 452 30.09 27.56 -16.71
C PRO A 452 30.60 26.40 -15.83
N LEU A 453 31.84 26.45 -15.34
CA LEU A 453 32.37 25.42 -14.44
C LEU A 453 31.62 25.36 -13.12
N ILE A 454 31.21 26.52 -12.59
CA ILE A 454 30.42 26.59 -11.34
C ILE A 454 29.10 25.84 -11.52
N TYR A 455 28.37 26.12 -12.60
CA TYR A 455 27.11 25.43 -12.89
C TYR A 455 27.31 23.94 -13.18
N LEU A 456 28.39 23.55 -13.86
CA LEU A 456 28.72 22.15 -14.10
C LEU A 456 28.95 21.38 -12.79
N VAL A 457 29.69 21.98 -11.85
CA VAL A 457 29.91 21.42 -10.51
C VAL A 457 28.61 21.36 -9.73
N LEU A 458 27.78 22.43 -9.74
CA LEU A 458 26.47 22.43 -9.09
C LEU A 458 25.55 21.34 -9.66
N GLY A 459 25.60 21.09 -10.97
CA GLY A 459 24.88 20.00 -11.63
C GLY A 459 25.31 18.63 -11.13
N GLY A 460 26.61 18.34 -11.14
CA GLY A 460 27.17 17.06 -10.66
C GLY A 460 26.94 16.81 -9.16
N VAL A 461 27.06 17.86 -8.34
CA VAL A 461 26.73 17.81 -6.91
C VAL A 461 25.25 17.53 -6.72
N SER A 462 24.35 18.19 -7.45
CA SER A 462 22.91 17.96 -7.36
C SER A 462 22.55 16.48 -7.61
N TYR A 463 23.09 15.88 -8.67
CA TYR A 463 22.86 14.44 -8.94
C TYR A 463 23.41 13.53 -7.83
N THR A 464 24.60 13.83 -7.30
CA THR A 464 25.23 13.00 -6.27
C THR A 464 24.52 13.13 -4.93
N THR A 465 24.15 14.34 -4.52
CA THR A 465 23.42 14.62 -3.27
C THR A 465 22.01 14.03 -3.27
N GLY A 466 21.41 13.80 -4.44
CA GLY A 466 20.14 13.08 -4.53
C GLY A 466 20.24 11.60 -4.12
N VAL A 467 21.39 10.94 -4.32
CA VAL A 467 21.52 9.47 -4.20
C VAL A 467 21.13 8.93 -2.82
N PRO A 468 21.50 9.54 -1.69
CA PRO A 468 21.04 9.11 -0.37
C PRO A 468 19.52 9.00 -0.26
N PHE A 469 18.77 9.94 -0.85
CA PHE A 469 17.30 9.90 -0.86
C PHE A 469 16.79 8.76 -1.76
N PHE A 470 17.41 8.57 -2.93
CA PHE A 470 17.09 7.44 -3.81
C PHE A 470 17.27 6.08 -3.12
N VAL A 471 18.32 5.92 -2.30
CA VAL A 471 18.63 4.67 -1.60
C VAL A 471 17.76 4.46 -0.35
N ARG A 472 17.46 5.52 0.41
CA ARG A 472 16.71 5.42 1.67
C ARG A 472 15.24 5.04 1.48
N ASN A 473 14.62 5.53 0.40
CA ASN A 473 13.30 5.09 -0.09
C ASN A 473 12.13 5.19 0.95
N ASN A 474 12.04 6.29 1.70
CA ASN A 474 10.87 6.65 2.51
C ASN A 474 9.78 7.38 1.70
N ASN A 475 8.62 7.68 2.33
CA ASN A 475 7.40 8.23 1.69
C ASN A 475 7.62 9.39 0.69
N LEU A 476 8.54 10.32 0.96
CA LEU A 476 8.83 11.46 0.06
C LEU A 476 10.25 11.47 -0.51
N ASP A 477 11.07 10.49 -0.14
CA ASP A 477 12.47 10.48 -0.56
C ASP A 477 12.61 10.37 -2.08
N HIS A 478 11.69 9.65 -2.73
CA HIS A 478 11.67 9.55 -4.18
C HIS A 478 11.33 10.88 -4.85
N ALA A 479 10.39 11.65 -4.28
CA ALA A 479 10.07 12.99 -4.77
C ALA A 479 11.23 13.97 -4.55
N ILE A 480 11.94 13.87 -3.43
CA ILE A 480 13.15 14.67 -3.16
C ILE A 480 14.25 14.31 -4.16
N TRP A 481 14.45 13.02 -4.45
CA TRP A 481 15.35 12.57 -5.52
C TRP A 481 14.99 13.21 -6.87
N HIS A 482 13.71 13.26 -7.25
CA HIS A 482 13.26 13.93 -8.47
C HIS A 482 13.64 15.41 -8.52
N VAL A 483 13.51 16.13 -7.40
CA VAL A 483 13.91 17.55 -7.32
C VAL A 483 15.41 17.71 -7.56
N PHE A 484 16.26 16.83 -7.00
CA PHE A 484 17.70 16.87 -7.25
C PHE A 484 18.07 16.56 -8.71
N VAL A 485 17.39 15.58 -9.33
CA VAL A 485 17.56 15.25 -10.76
C VAL A 485 17.15 16.44 -11.64
N LEU A 486 16.06 17.11 -11.30
CA LEU A 486 15.59 18.32 -11.99
C LEU A 486 16.56 19.48 -11.83
N ALA A 487 17.03 19.76 -10.61
CA ALA A 487 18.02 20.80 -10.36
C ALA A 487 19.32 20.54 -11.14
N GLY A 488 19.82 19.31 -11.12
CA GLY A 488 20.98 18.90 -11.92
C GLY A 488 20.77 19.17 -13.40
N SER A 489 19.64 18.74 -13.95
CA SER A 489 19.30 18.96 -15.37
C SER A 489 19.20 20.44 -15.73
N ILE A 490 18.64 21.28 -14.87
CA ILE A 490 18.59 22.74 -15.09
C ILE A 490 19.98 23.34 -15.18
N PHE A 491 20.90 22.98 -14.27
CA PHE A 491 22.28 23.48 -14.32
C PHE A 491 23.02 23.02 -15.58
N HIS A 492 22.91 21.75 -15.95
CA HIS A 492 23.52 21.23 -17.17
C HIS A 492 22.92 21.87 -18.42
N TRP A 493 21.60 22.03 -18.48
CA TRP A 493 20.94 22.70 -19.60
C TRP A 493 21.40 24.15 -19.73
N TRP A 494 21.50 24.88 -18.61
CA TRP A 494 21.98 26.27 -18.62
C TRP A 494 23.40 26.39 -19.19
N VAL A 495 24.32 25.50 -18.78
CA VAL A 495 25.68 25.45 -19.33
C VAL A 495 25.64 25.16 -20.83
N ILE A 496 24.86 24.17 -21.25
CA ILE A 496 24.78 23.77 -22.64
C ILE A 496 24.20 24.90 -23.50
N TYR A 497 23.08 25.48 -23.09
CA TYR A 497 22.40 26.56 -23.81
C TYR A 497 23.26 27.82 -23.91
N ARG A 498 23.86 28.27 -22.81
CA ARG A 498 24.51 29.58 -22.75
C ARG A 498 25.96 29.57 -23.21
N TYR A 499 26.66 28.43 -23.11
CA TYR A 499 28.10 28.34 -23.34
C TYR A 499 28.50 27.29 -24.37
N VAL A 500 27.90 26.08 -24.36
CA VAL A 500 28.32 25.00 -25.27
C VAL A 500 27.70 25.17 -26.66
N ALA A 501 26.39 25.35 -26.76
CA ALA A 501 25.68 25.52 -28.02
C ALA A 501 26.14 26.73 -28.86
N PRO A 502 26.45 27.91 -28.28
CA PRO A 502 27.01 29.02 -29.06
C PRO A 502 28.50 28.89 -29.37
N ALA A 503 29.24 27.98 -28.73
CA ALA A 503 30.68 27.85 -28.93
C ALA A 503 31.04 27.57 -30.40
N GLU A 504 32.29 27.82 -30.76
CA GLU A 504 32.87 27.28 -31.99
C GLU A 504 33.40 25.87 -31.72
N LEU A 505 33.56 25.07 -32.77
CA LEU A 505 34.09 23.72 -32.62
C LEU A 505 35.51 23.77 -32.02
N GLY A 506 35.63 23.36 -30.76
CA GLY A 506 36.89 23.35 -30.02
C GLY A 506 37.39 24.70 -29.48
N TYR A 507 36.58 25.77 -29.48
CA TYR A 507 36.89 27.05 -28.83
C TYR A 507 35.64 27.71 -28.22
N ALA A 508 35.73 28.27 -27.01
CA ALA A 508 34.68 29.11 -26.48
C ALA A 508 34.66 30.48 -27.17
N THR A 509 33.44 30.95 -27.47
CA THR A 509 33.16 32.36 -27.73
C THR A 509 33.56 33.18 -26.49
N GLY A 510 34.38 34.21 -26.70
CA GLY A 510 34.81 35.17 -25.68
C GLY A 510 33.65 35.91 -25.01
#